data_AF-A0A2W1D8X7-F1
#
_entry.id   AF-A0A2W1D8X7-F1
#
_cell.length_a   1.000
_cell.length_b   1.000
_cell.length_c   1.000
_cell.angle_alpha   90.00
_cell.angle_beta   90.00
_cell.angle_gamma   90.00
#
_symmetry.space_group_name_H-M   'P 1'
#
loop_
_entity.id
_entity.type
_entity.pdbx_description
1 polymer ?
#
loop_
_entity_poly.entity_id
_entity_poly.type
_entity_poly.pdbx_seq_one_letter_code
_entity_poly.pdbx_strand_id
1 'polypeptide(L)'
;MVFGDGDHITFDFLTDSLDVIAHELSHGFVQFSSPLEYASQSGALNESCADIFGSMVEQWHMHQSVDDADWILGQTLFPVAFTGSALRTFKAGKAYKDDPIFKTDPQPKHMDDLYKGPNDRGGVHINSEIPNHAFYLATKSLGGSSWERAGKVWYKTMISGKIEPNCDFKTFARATVDIAGEEFVDKSVQMAIRDAWVKVGVLAQTKI
;
A
#
# COMPACT_ATOMS: atom_id res chain seq x y z
N MET A 1 -12.98 -10.00 -12.17
CA MET A 1 -13.39 -8.85 -11.34
C MET A 1 -14.90 -8.79 -11.32
N VAL A 2 -15.45 -8.35 -10.20
CA VAL A 2 -16.88 -8.09 -10.01
C VAL A 2 -16.97 -6.76 -9.26
N PHE A 3 -17.77 -5.83 -9.75
CA PHE A 3 -17.97 -4.52 -9.12
C PHE A 3 -19.44 -4.38 -8.75
N GLY A 4 -19.69 -3.88 -7.54
CA GLY A 4 -21.04 -3.52 -7.12
C GLY A 4 -21.36 -2.08 -7.48
N ASP A 5 -22.64 -1.80 -7.68
CA ASP A 5 -23.15 -0.44 -7.94
C ASP A 5 -23.21 0.43 -6.68
N GLY A 6 -22.88 -0.14 -5.51
CA GLY A 6 -23.06 0.51 -4.22
C GLY A 6 -24.53 0.48 -3.76
N ASP A 7 -24.79 1.08 -2.61
CA ASP A 7 -26.14 1.33 -2.08
C ASP A 7 -26.57 2.81 -2.26
N HIS A 8 -25.70 3.62 -2.87
CA HIS A 8 -25.79 5.08 -3.01
C HIS A 8 -26.00 5.84 -1.69
N ILE A 9 -25.70 5.19 -0.56
CA ILE A 9 -25.77 5.75 0.80
C ILE A 9 -24.39 5.71 1.46
N THR A 10 -23.77 4.55 1.42
CA THR A 10 -22.45 4.22 1.95
C THR A 10 -21.40 4.32 0.84
N PHE A 11 -21.72 3.74 -0.32
CA PHE A 11 -20.85 3.74 -1.51
C PHE A 11 -21.67 4.04 -2.76
N ASP A 12 -21.05 4.77 -3.69
CA ASP A 12 -21.51 4.91 -5.07
C ASP A 12 -20.89 3.79 -5.95
N PHE A 13 -20.97 3.92 -7.28
CA PHE A 13 -20.42 2.93 -8.21
C PHE A 13 -18.92 2.68 -7.98
N LEU A 14 -18.55 1.45 -7.64
CA LEU A 14 -17.14 1.09 -7.43
C LEU A 14 -16.29 1.23 -8.70
N THR A 15 -16.92 1.27 -9.88
CA THR A 15 -16.26 1.47 -11.16
C THR A 15 -15.86 2.92 -11.44
N ASP A 16 -16.28 3.87 -10.60
CA ASP A 16 -15.93 5.29 -10.77
C ASP A 16 -14.54 5.62 -10.21
N SER A 17 -13.86 4.65 -9.61
CA SER A 17 -12.55 4.81 -8.96
C SER A 17 -11.50 3.98 -9.71
N LEU A 18 -10.63 4.66 -10.45
CA LEU A 18 -9.60 4.02 -11.28
C LEU A 18 -8.62 3.20 -10.46
N ASP A 19 -8.17 3.77 -9.34
CA ASP A 19 -7.30 3.14 -8.35
C ASP A 19 -7.92 1.87 -7.74
N VAL A 20 -9.24 1.84 -7.49
CA VAL A 20 -9.97 0.65 -7.00
C VAL A 20 -10.04 -0.42 -8.08
N ILE A 21 -10.37 -0.06 -9.33
CA ILE A 21 -10.33 -1.01 -10.44
C ILE A 21 -8.92 -1.61 -10.58
N ALA A 22 -7.90 -0.77 -10.48
CA ALA A 22 -6.51 -1.19 -10.58
C ALA A 22 -6.06 -2.03 -9.37
N HIS A 23 -6.55 -1.74 -8.16
CA HIS A 23 -6.37 -2.56 -6.96
C HIS A 23 -6.93 -3.97 -7.18
N GLU A 24 -8.18 -4.09 -7.64
CA GLU A 24 -8.82 -5.39 -7.89
C GLU A 24 -8.11 -6.20 -8.97
N LEU A 25 -7.62 -5.55 -10.03
CA LEU A 25 -6.75 -6.19 -11.03
C LEU A 25 -5.42 -6.67 -10.43
N SER A 26 -4.87 -5.90 -9.50
CA SER A 26 -3.56 -6.16 -8.89
C SER A 26 -3.57 -7.39 -7.98
N HIS A 27 -4.71 -7.77 -7.39
CA HIS A 27 -4.83 -9.08 -6.74
C HIS A 27 -4.55 -10.25 -7.69
N GLY A 28 -4.95 -10.14 -8.96
CA GLY A 28 -4.58 -11.11 -9.99
C GLY A 28 -3.06 -11.17 -10.19
N PHE A 29 -2.39 -10.01 -10.26
CA PHE A 29 -0.93 -9.96 -10.33
C PHE A 29 -0.28 -10.61 -9.10
N VAL A 30 -0.74 -10.30 -7.88
CA VAL A 30 -0.23 -10.91 -6.65
C VAL A 30 -0.39 -12.43 -6.71
N GLN A 31 -1.58 -12.93 -7.02
CA GLN A 31 -1.89 -14.36 -7.09
C GLN A 31 -0.97 -15.13 -8.05
N PHE A 32 -0.63 -14.55 -9.20
CA PHE A 32 0.19 -15.20 -10.23
C PHE A 32 1.68 -14.88 -10.15
N SER A 33 2.14 -14.08 -9.18
CA SER A 33 3.55 -13.72 -8.99
C SER A 33 4.11 -14.25 -7.67
N SER A 34 3.57 -13.78 -6.54
CA SER A 34 3.88 -14.25 -5.20
C SER A 34 2.55 -14.44 -4.45
N PRO A 35 2.03 -15.69 -4.35
CA PRO A 35 0.68 -15.96 -3.87
C PRO A 35 0.58 -15.83 -2.35
N LEU A 36 0.68 -14.59 -1.87
CA LEU A 36 0.60 -14.21 -0.46
C LEU A 36 -0.75 -14.68 0.12
N GLU A 37 -0.67 -15.52 1.16
CA GLU A 37 -1.82 -16.01 1.90
C GLU A 37 -2.61 -14.83 2.44
N TYR A 38 -3.91 -14.81 2.19
CA TYR A 38 -4.78 -13.69 2.54
C TYR A 38 -5.20 -13.72 4.03
N ALA A 39 -4.21 -13.63 4.91
CA ALA A 39 -4.34 -13.61 6.37
C ALA A 39 -3.16 -12.90 7.03
N SER A 40 -3.40 -12.21 8.15
CA SER A 40 -2.36 -11.56 8.96
C SER A 40 -1.41 -10.67 8.12
N GLN A 41 -0.09 -10.75 8.32
CA GLN A 41 0.88 -9.90 7.62
C GLN A 41 1.01 -10.23 6.13
N SER A 42 0.95 -11.50 5.72
CA SER A 42 0.98 -11.84 4.29
C SER A 42 -0.25 -11.29 3.56
N GLY A 43 -1.42 -11.33 4.21
CA GLY A 43 -2.64 -10.74 3.67
C GLY A 43 -2.57 -9.21 3.63
N ALA A 44 -1.99 -8.58 4.64
CA ALA A 44 -1.73 -7.14 4.61
C ALA A 44 -0.70 -6.73 3.54
N LEU A 45 0.30 -7.57 3.22
CA LEU A 45 1.18 -7.37 2.07
C LEU A 45 0.44 -7.54 0.74
N ASN A 46 -0.51 -8.47 0.67
CA ASN A 46 -1.35 -8.68 -0.52
C ASN A 46 -2.17 -7.42 -0.82
N GLU A 47 -2.92 -6.93 0.18
CA GLU A 47 -3.65 -5.66 0.14
C GLU A 47 -2.74 -4.48 -0.19
N SER A 48 -1.59 -4.37 0.48
CA SER A 48 -0.65 -3.28 0.25
C SER A 48 -0.07 -3.27 -1.15
N CYS A 49 0.26 -4.43 -1.71
CA CYS A 49 0.71 -4.50 -3.10
C CYS A 49 -0.40 -4.06 -4.06
N ALA A 50 -1.64 -4.49 -3.83
CA ALA A 50 -2.78 -4.08 -4.64
C ALA A 50 -3.02 -2.56 -4.57
N ASP A 51 -2.97 -1.98 -3.38
CA ASP A 51 -3.03 -0.53 -3.15
C ASP A 51 -1.92 0.23 -3.86
N ILE A 52 -0.66 -0.22 -3.72
CA ILE A 52 0.51 0.43 -4.31
C ILE A 52 0.42 0.41 -5.84
N PHE A 53 0.11 -0.73 -6.44
CA PHE A 53 -0.06 -0.81 -7.90
C PHE A 53 -1.28 -0.02 -8.38
N GLY A 54 -2.38 -0.01 -7.63
CA GLY A 54 -3.55 0.82 -7.90
C GLY A 54 -3.23 2.31 -7.96
N SER A 55 -2.57 2.82 -6.91
CA SER A 55 -2.16 4.23 -6.86
C SER A 55 -1.14 4.56 -7.96
N MET A 56 -0.21 3.66 -8.29
CA MET A 56 0.71 3.89 -9.41
C MET A 56 0.01 3.99 -10.76
N VAL A 57 -1.04 3.18 -11.00
CA VAL A 57 -1.84 3.27 -12.24
C VAL A 57 -2.53 4.62 -12.34
N GLU A 58 -3.13 5.10 -11.26
CA GLU A 58 -3.77 6.41 -11.23
C GLU A 58 -2.76 7.54 -11.48
N GLN A 59 -1.64 7.53 -10.75
CA GLN A 59 -0.56 8.52 -10.93
C GLN A 59 -0.01 8.50 -12.36
N TRP A 60 0.16 7.33 -12.95
CA TRP A 60 0.62 7.18 -14.33
C TRP A 60 -0.40 7.74 -15.32
N HIS A 61 -1.68 7.42 -15.14
CA HIS A 61 -2.77 7.90 -15.98
C HIS A 61 -2.93 9.42 -15.92
N MET A 62 -2.77 10.01 -14.73
CA MET A 62 -2.87 11.45 -14.50
C MET A 62 -1.56 12.22 -14.73
N HIS A 63 -0.49 11.54 -15.15
CA HIS A 63 0.85 12.12 -15.35
C HIS A 63 1.41 12.84 -14.10
N GLN A 64 1.18 12.27 -12.92
CA GLN A 64 1.58 12.85 -11.64
C GLN A 64 2.99 12.42 -11.24
N SER A 65 3.73 13.35 -10.66
CA SER A 65 4.92 13.03 -9.86
C SER A 65 4.51 12.55 -8.46
N VAL A 66 5.46 12.01 -7.69
CA VAL A 66 5.25 11.68 -6.26
C VAL A 66 4.90 12.91 -5.40
N ASP A 67 5.18 14.12 -5.88
CA ASP A 67 4.83 15.37 -5.22
C ASP A 67 3.41 15.84 -5.53
N ASP A 68 2.90 15.53 -6.72
CA ASP A 68 1.57 15.93 -7.19
C ASP A 68 0.49 14.90 -6.82
N ALA A 69 0.87 13.63 -6.64
CA ALA A 69 -0.04 12.55 -6.30
C ALA A 69 -0.77 12.79 -4.95
N ASP A 70 -2.04 12.41 -4.89
CA ASP A 70 -2.88 12.61 -3.70
C ASP A 70 -2.55 11.64 -2.55
N TRP A 71 -2.05 10.44 -2.89
CA TRP A 71 -1.72 9.35 -1.97
C TRP A 71 -2.91 8.95 -1.08
N ILE A 72 -4.10 8.90 -1.68
CA ILE A 72 -5.33 8.36 -1.08
C ILE A 72 -5.88 7.26 -1.99
N LEU A 73 -6.83 6.47 -1.49
CA LEU A 73 -7.49 5.43 -2.29
C LEU A 73 -9.01 5.42 -2.07
N GLY A 74 -9.77 5.32 -3.15
CA GLY A 74 -11.23 5.24 -3.13
C GLY A 74 -11.91 6.57 -2.87
N GLN A 75 -11.30 7.67 -3.28
CA GLN A 75 -11.80 9.04 -3.10
C GLN A 75 -13.09 9.32 -3.89
N THR A 76 -13.36 8.59 -4.98
CA THR A 76 -14.59 8.74 -5.78
C THR A 76 -15.70 7.76 -5.40
N LEU A 77 -15.48 6.91 -4.38
CA LEU A 77 -16.43 5.87 -4.00
C LEU A 77 -17.60 6.36 -3.14
N PHE A 78 -17.57 7.60 -2.65
CA PHE A 78 -18.47 8.01 -1.58
C PHE A 78 -19.50 9.04 -2.04
N PRO A 79 -20.76 8.90 -1.60
CA PRO A 79 -21.75 9.96 -1.75
C PRO A 79 -21.44 11.14 -0.80
N VAL A 80 -22.15 12.26 -1.00
CA VAL A 80 -21.95 13.54 -0.27
C VAL A 80 -21.98 13.41 1.26
N ALA A 81 -22.57 12.35 1.81
CA ALA A 81 -22.66 12.12 3.25
C ALA A 81 -21.33 11.69 3.91
N PHE A 82 -20.33 11.27 3.15
CA PHE A 82 -19.03 10.91 3.69
C PHE A 82 -18.23 12.15 4.09
N THR A 83 -17.70 12.14 5.31
CA THR A 83 -16.98 13.29 5.87
C THR A 83 -15.46 13.20 5.75
N GLY A 84 -14.96 12.09 5.22
CA GLY A 84 -13.54 11.82 5.00
C GLY A 84 -13.03 12.24 3.63
N SER A 85 -11.75 11.96 3.37
CA SER A 85 -11.14 12.18 2.05
C SER A 85 -11.18 10.96 1.14
N ALA A 86 -11.08 9.75 1.71
CA ALA A 86 -11.01 8.49 0.97
C ALA A 86 -11.15 7.26 1.90
N LEU A 87 -11.14 6.04 1.37
CA LEU A 87 -11.09 4.80 2.17
C LEU A 87 -9.76 4.65 2.92
N ARG A 88 -8.67 4.95 2.23
CA ARG A 88 -7.31 4.80 2.76
C ARG A 88 -6.42 5.98 2.37
N THR A 89 -5.30 6.14 3.07
CA THR A 89 -4.28 7.12 2.72
C THR A 89 -2.89 6.60 3.05
N PHE A 90 -1.96 6.68 2.10
CA PHE A 90 -0.57 6.31 2.36
C PHE A 90 0.17 7.34 3.25
N LYS A 91 -0.43 8.50 3.55
CA LYS A 91 0.17 9.55 4.38
C LYS A 91 0.13 9.15 5.86
N ALA A 92 0.90 9.83 6.71
CA ALA A 92 0.97 9.52 8.15
C ALA A 92 -0.36 9.74 8.93
N GLY A 93 -1.31 10.48 8.34
CA GLY A 93 -2.60 10.79 8.93
C GLY A 93 -3.62 9.66 8.80
N LYS A 94 -4.84 9.99 9.23
CA LYS A 94 -6.04 9.17 9.04
C LYS A 94 -6.80 9.69 7.82
N ALA A 95 -7.37 8.80 7.01
CA ALA A 95 -8.17 9.20 5.84
C ALA A 95 -9.50 9.86 6.23
N TYR A 96 -10.02 9.50 7.41
CA TYR A 96 -11.25 10.05 7.98
C TYR A 96 -11.25 9.93 9.50
N LYS A 97 -11.99 10.83 10.16
CA LYS A 97 -12.13 10.89 11.62
C LYS A 97 -13.57 11.22 11.99
N ASP A 98 -14.07 10.55 13.01
CA ASP A 98 -15.38 10.81 13.61
C ASP A 98 -16.55 10.81 12.60
N ASP A 99 -16.42 10.03 11.52
CA ASP A 99 -17.48 9.88 10.53
C ASP A 99 -18.69 9.17 11.18
N PRO A 100 -19.93 9.65 10.95
CA PRO A 100 -21.12 9.07 11.58
C PRO A 100 -21.32 7.59 11.24
N ILE A 101 -20.92 7.17 10.04
CA ILE A 101 -21.07 5.80 9.53
C ILE A 101 -19.77 5.01 9.75
N PHE A 102 -18.65 5.51 9.21
CA PHE A 102 -17.37 4.80 9.14
C PHE A 102 -16.50 4.97 10.39
N LYS A 103 -16.88 5.85 11.32
CA LYS A 103 -16.13 6.17 12.53
C LYS A 103 -14.77 6.77 12.19
N THR A 104 -13.72 6.37 12.89
CA THR A 104 -12.37 6.85 12.66
C THR A 104 -11.57 5.74 12.00
N ASP A 105 -10.82 6.10 10.96
CA ASP A 105 -9.92 5.20 10.23
C ASP A 105 -9.03 4.40 11.21
N PRO A 106 -9.14 3.05 11.25
CA PRO A 106 -8.42 2.23 12.22
C PRO A 106 -6.97 1.94 11.82
N GLN A 107 -6.54 2.31 10.61
CA GLN A 107 -5.32 1.77 9.98
C GLN A 107 -4.03 2.35 10.59
N PRO A 108 -3.12 1.53 11.15
CA PRO A 108 -1.84 1.98 11.69
C PRO A 108 -0.82 2.32 10.59
N LYS A 109 0.13 3.20 10.91
CA LYS A 109 1.27 3.58 10.04
C LYS A 109 2.62 3.08 10.56
N HIS A 110 2.62 2.45 11.73
CA HIS A 110 3.81 1.97 12.42
C HIS A 110 3.53 0.61 13.09
N MET A 111 4.56 -0.24 13.18
CA MET A 111 4.49 -1.57 13.81
C MET A 111 4.09 -1.56 15.29
N ASP A 112 4.32 -0.46 16.00
CA ASP A 112 3.93 -0.32 17.41
C ASP A 112 2.40 -0.36 17.58
N ASP A 113 1.68 0.11 16.58
CA ASP A 113 0.22 0.18 16.55
C ASP A 113 -0.41 -1.00 15.78
N LEU A 114 0.37 -2.05 15.50
CA LEU A 114 -0.08 -3.22 14.73
C LEU A 114 -1.35 -3.80 15.36
N TYR A 115 -2.41 -3.93 14.54
CA TYR A 115 -3.63 -4.61 14.94
C TYR A 115 -3.39 -6.12 15.06
N LYS A 116 -3.80 -6.70 16.20
CA LYS A 116 -3.55 -8.11 16.58
C LYS A 116 -4.83 -8.93 16.76
N GLY A 117 -5.99 -8.36 16.43
CA GLY A 117 -7.27 -9.04 16.58
C GLY A 117 -7.58 -10.02 15.44
N PRO A 118 -8.62 -10.86 15.58
CA PRO A 118 -8.95 -11.89 14.59
C PRO A 118 -9.79 -11.36 13.42
N ASN A 119 -10.46 -10.21 13.57
CA ASN A 119 -11.30 -9.65 12.52
C ASN A 119 -10.47 -9.32 11.27
N ASP A 120 -11.15 -9.20 10.13
CA ASP A 120 -10.51 -8.84 8.87
C ASP A 120 -9.34 -9.79 8.53
N ARG A 121 -9.53 -11.08 8.81
CA ARG A 121 -8.53 -12.16 8.64
C ARG A 121 -7.19 -11.86 9.29
N GLY A 122 -7.20 -11.21 10.46
CA GLY A 122 -5.97 -10.75 11.12
C GLY A 122 -5.56 -9.31 10.73
N GLY A 123 -6.52 -8.50 10.27
CA GLY A 123 -6.33 -7.10 9.89
C GLY A 123 -5.59 -6.92 8.58
N VAL A 124 -5.99 -7.61 7.51
CA VAL A 124 -5.33 -7.49 6.20
C VAL A 124 -5.50 -6.08 5.61
N HIS A 125 -6.70 -5.50 5.65
CA HIS A 125 -6.94 -4.12 5.20
C HIS A 125 -6.51 -3.10 6.25
N ILE A 126 -6.45 -3.50 7.53
CA ILE A 126 -6.04 -2.61 8.62
C ILE A 126 -4.53 -2.39 8.57
N ASN A 127 -3.76 -3.49 8.60
CA ASN A 127 -2.30 -3.46 8.74
C ASN A 127 -1.58 -3.23 7.40
N SER A 128 -2.27 -3.25 6.25
CA SER A 128 -1.68 -2.91 4.94
C SER A 128 -1.14 -1.49 4.90
N GLU A 129 -1.62 -0.62 5.78
CA GLU A 129 -1.18 0.77 5.82
C GLU A 129 0.26 0.97 6.35
N ILE A 130 0.83 -0.01 7.05
CA ILE A 130 2.23 0.00 7.47
C ILE A 130 3.17 -0.12 6.24
N PRO A 131 3.06 -1.17 5.39
CA PRO A 131 3.84 -1.27 4.16
C PRO A 131 3.46 -0.20 3.11
N ASN A 132 2.21 0.23 3.02
CA ASN A 132 1.80 1.38 2.21
C ASN A 132 2.55 2.65 2.62
N HIS A 133 2.56 2.99 3.91
CA HIS A 133 3.27 4.17 4.40
C HIS A 133 4.78 4.07 4.15
N ALA A 134 5.38 2.88 4.26
CA ALA A 134 6.77 2.66 3.90
C ALA A 134 7.02 2.94 2.40
N PHE A 135 6.16 2.45 1.50
CA PHE A 135 6.29 2.75 0.08
C PHE A 135 6.21 4.26 -0.20
N TYR A 136 5.24 4.95 0.40
CA TYR A 136 5.11 6.40 0.31
C TYR A 136 6.37 7.13 0.79
N LEU A 137 6.91 6.78 1.96
CA LEU A 137 8.12 7.43 2.47
C LEU A 137 9.33 7.20 1.54
N ALA A 138 9.44 6.00 0.95
CA ALA A 138 10.49 5.69 0.00
C ALA A 138 10.36 6.50 -1.31
N THR A 139 9.15 6.56 -1.90
CA THR A 139 8.90 7.33 -3.13
C THR A 139 9.08 8.83 -2.90
N LYS A 140 8.56 9.38 -1.80
CA LYS A 140 8.76 10.79 -1.42
C LYS A 140 10.24 11.14 -1.25
N SER A 141 11.04 10.23 -0.72
CA SER A 141 12.49 10.44 -0.59
C SER A 141 13.23 10.40 -1.93
N LEU A 142 12.70 9.68 -2.92
CA LEU A 142 13.35 9.48 -4.22
C LEU A 142 12.95 10.50 -5.28
N GLY A 143 11.77 11.12 -5.14
CA GLY A 143 11.24 12.06 -6.13
C GLY A 143 10.83 11.39 -7.45
N GLY A 144 10.47 12.21 -8.44
CA GLY A 144 10.12 11.73 -9.78
C GLY A 144 8.77 11.00 -9.81
N SER A 145 8.68 9.94 -10.61
CA SER A 145 7.50 9.08 -10.68
C SER A 145 7.64 7.84 -9.79
N SER A 146 6.57 7.46 -9.11
CA SER A 146 6.55 6.34 -8.16
C SER A 146 6.94 5.00 -8.80
N TRP A 147 6.59 4.79 -10.07
CA TRP A 147 6.83 3.54 -10.81
C TRP A 147 8.27 3.34 -11.32
N GLU A 148 9.07 4.40 -11.45
CA GLU A 148 10.41 4.30 -12.09
C GLU A 148 11.46 3.66 -11.18
N ARG A 149 11.42 3.99 -9.88
CA ARG A 149 12.42 3.55 -8.90
C ARG A 149 11.81 2.60 -7.86
N ALA A 150 11.08 3.13 -6.89
CA ALA A 150 10.50 2.29 -5.81
C ALA A 150 9.48 1.27 -6.36
N GLY A 151 8.57 1.69 -7.23
CA GLY A 151 7.59 0.80 -7.85
C GLY A 151 8.23 -0.36 -8.63
N LYS A 152 9.33 -0.08 -9.34
CA LYS A 152 10.13 -1.11 -10.02
C LYS A 152 10.72 -2.14 -9.05
N VAL A 153 11.17 -1.70 -7.87
CA VAL A 153 11.66 -2.61 -6.81
C VAL A 153 10.53 -3.47 -6.26
N TRP A 154 9.36 -2.89 -5.98
CA TRP A 154 8.19 -3.65 -5.51
C TRP A 154 7.76 -4.70 -6.54
N TYR A 155 7.63 -4.28 -7.81
CA TYR A 155 7.33 -5.19 -8.92
C TYR A 155 8.33 -6.34 -9.00
N LYS A 156 9.63 -6.04 -9.02
CA LYS A 156 10.69 -7.05 -9.07
C LYS A 156 10.70 -7.96 -7.86
N THR A 157 10.39 -7.44 -6.67
CA THR A 157 10.27 -8.23 -5.44
C THR A 157 9.14 -9.26 -5.58
N MET A 158 7.98 -8.85 -6.11
CA MET A 158 6.84 -9.75 -6.31
C MET A 158 7.09 -10.84 -7.35
N ILE A 159 7.94 -10.61 -8.35
CA ILE A 159 8.26 -11.63 -9.37
C ILE A 159 9.60 -12.34 -9.13
N SER A 160 10.29 -12.09 -8.01
CA SER A 160 11.64 -12.65 -7.80
C SER A 160 11.66 -14.13 -7.43
N GLY A 161 10.49 -14.71 -7.10
CA GLY A 161 10.40 -16.06 -6.52
C GLY A 161 11.01 -16.18 -5.12
N LYS A 162 11.27 -15.05 -4.43
CA LYS A 162 11.85 -15.01 -3.07
C LYS A 162 10.79 -14.80 -1.97
N ILE A 163 9.53 -14.55 -2.35
CA ILE A 163 8.43 -14.23 -1.42
C ILE A 163 7.56 -15.47 -1.26
N GLU A 164 7.61 -16.06 -0.07
CA GLU A 164 6.79 -17.21 0.30
C GLU A 164 5.34 -16.79 0.57
N PRO A 165 4.36 -17.71 0.44
CA PRO A 165 2.94 -17.40 0.69
C PRO A 165 2.67 -16.79 2.07
N ASN A 166 3.37 -17.24 3.12
CA ASN A 166 3.19 -16.77 4.50
C ASN A 166 4.16 -15.65 4.90
N CYS A 167 4.70 -14.90 3.93
CA CYS A 167 5.71 -13.87 4.15
C CYS A 167 5.27 -12.82 5.18
N ASP A 168 6.16 -12.50 6.12
CA ASP A 168 5.99 -11.43 7.09
C ASP A 168 6.55 -10.09 6.57
N PHE A 169 6.18 -8.97 7.21
CA PHE A 169 6.62 -7.64 6.79
C PHE A 169 8.14 -7.51 6.78
N LYS A 170 8.83 -8.12 7.73
CA LYS A 170 10.29 -8.01 7.87
C LYS A 170 11.01 -8.73 6.74
N THR A 171 10.52 -9.89 6.32
CA THR A 171 11.05 -10.68 5.21
C THR A 171 10.82 -9.95 3.90
N PHE A 172 9.60 -9.44 3.68
CA PHE A 172 9.29 -8.62 2.50
C PHE A 172 10.16 -7.35 2.44
N ALA A 173 10.29 -6.63 3.55
CA ALA A 173 11.12 -5.44 3.63
C ALA A 173 12.58 -5.71 3.27
N ARG A 174 13.17 -6.80 3.78
CA ARG A 174 14.52 -7.22 3.40
C ARG A 174 14.63 -7.54 1.91
N ALA A 175 13.66 -8.27 1.36
CA ALA A 175 13.65 -8.58 -0.06
C ALA A 175 13.62 -7.31 -0.93
N THR A 176 12.81 -6.30 -0.57
CA THR A 176 12.81 -5.02 -1.31
C THR A 176 14.17 -4.29 -1.23
N VAL A 177 14.83 -4.30 -0.06
CA VAL A 177 16.15 -3.69 0.11
C VAL A 177 17.22 -4.44 -0.70
N ASP A 178 17.18 -5.76 -0.73
CA ASP A 178 18.13 -6.58 -1.49
C ASP A 178 17.93 -6.38 -3.00
N ILE A 179 16.68 -6.47 -3.49
CA ILE A 179 16.33 -6.21 -4.90
C ILE A 179 16.71 -4.80 -5.32
N ALA A 180 16.52 -3.78 -4.47
CA ALA A 180 16.97 -2.43 -4.76
C ALA A 180 18.50 -2.33 -4.94
N GLY A 181 19.24 -3.07 -4.12
CA GLY A 181 20.70 -3.12 -4.19
C GLY A 181 21.24 -3.90 -5.39
N GLU A 182 20.48 -4.88 -5.88
CA GLU A 182 20.75 -5.64 -7.11
C GLU A 182 20.38 -4.83 -8.37
N GLU A 183 19.25 -4.11 -8.34
CA GLU A 183 18.69 -3.42 -9.50
C GLU A 183 19.38 -2.08 -9.81
N PHE A 184 19.80 -1.35 -8.78
CA PHE A 184 20.37 -0.02 -8.91
C PHE A 184 21.83 -0.01 -8.43
N VAL A 185 22.72 0.43 -9.31
CA VAL A 185 24.13 0.71 -8.97
C VAL A 185 24.20 1.83 -7.93
N ASP A 186 23.37 2.86 -8.11
CA ASP A 186 23.16 3.93 -7.14
C ASP A 186 22.44 3.40 -5.89
N LYS A 187 23.13 3.52 -4.75
CA LYS A 187 22.63 3.05 -3.45
C LYS A 187 21.57 3.95 -2.84
N SER A 188 21.26 5.12 -3.43
CA SER A 188 20.21 6.00 -2.93
C SER A 188 18.85 5.30 -2.86
N VAL A 189 18.52 4.44 -3.84
CA VAL A 189 17.26 3.69 -3.88
C VAL A 189 17.20 2.67 -2.76
N GLN A 190 18.27 1.89 -2.60
CA GLN A 190 18.39 0.90 -1.53
C GLN A 190 18.29 1.55 -0.14
N MET A 191 18.97 2.69 0.06
CA MET A 191 18.93 3.44 1.33
C MET A 191 17.54 4.03 1.60
N ALA A 192 16.91 4.68 0.63
CA ALA A 192 15.58 5.28 0.80
C ALA A 192 14.52 4.23 1.18
N ILE A 193 14.55 3.06 0.55
CA ILE A 193 13.64 1.94 0.85
C ILE A 193 13.93 1.40 2.25
N ARG A 194 15.20 1.18 2.61
CA ARG A 194 15.56 0.74 3.96
C ARG A 194 15.09 1.73 5.03
N ASP A 195 15.37 3.01 4.83
CA ASP A 195 15.02 4.07 5.78
C ASP A 195 13.51 4.17 5.97
N ALA A 196 12.73 3.99 4.90
CA ALA A 196 11.28 3.95 4.99
C ALA A 196 10.77 2.77 5.84
N TRP A 197 11.31 1.56 5.63
CA TRP A 197 10.97 0.40 6.46
C TRP A 197 11.40 0.55 7.92
N VAL A 198 12.49 1.27 8.19
CA VAL A 198 12.89 1.62 9.55
C VAL A 198 11.91 2.62 10.17
N LYS A 199 11.49 3.64 9.42
CA LYS A 199 10.54 4.66 9.91
C LYS A 199 9.17 4.11 10.28
N VAL A 200 8.74 2.99 9.67
CA VAL A 200 7.49 2.31 10.03
C VAL A 200 7.68 1.17 11.06
N GLY A 201 8.89 1.01 11.60
CA GLY A 201 9.19 0.05 12.67
C GLY A 201 9.33 -1.42 12.21
N VAL A 202 9.42 -1.68 10.91
CA VAL A 202 9.56 -3.05 10.37
C VAL A 202 11.02 -3.52 10.40
N LEU A 203 11.95 -2.64 10.02
CA LEU A 203 13.39 -2.91 10.12
C LEU A 203 14.01 -2.14 11.29
N ALA A 204 15.04 -2.73 11.91
CA ALA A 204 15.77 -2.06 12.98
C ALA A 204 16.73 -1.02 12.40
N GLN A 205 16.87 0.11 13.09
CA GLN A 205 17.94 1.07 12.84
C GLN A 205 19.28 0.40 13.17
N THR A 206 20.14 0.23 12.18
CA THR A 206 21.52 -0.19 12.43
C THR A 206 22.26 1.00 13.03
N LYS A 207 22.79 0.86 14.25
CA LYS A 207 23.78 1.81 14.77
C LYS A 207 25.01 1.72 13.86
N ILE A 208 25.34 2.82 13.21
CA ILE A 208 26.62 3.01 12.51
C ILE A 208 27.69 3.22 13.57
#